data_AF-A0A353Z1A7-F1
#
_entry.id   AF-A0A353Z1A7-F1
#
_cell.length_a   1.000
_cell.length_b   1.000
_cell.length_c   1.000
_cell.angle_alpha   90.00
_cell.angle_beta   90.00
_cell.angle_gamma   90.00
#
_symmetry.space_group_name_H-M   'P 1'
#
loop_
_entity.id
_entity.type
_entity.pdbx_description
1 polymer ?
#
loop_
_entity_poly.entity_id
_entity_poly.type
_entity_poly.pdbx_seq_one_letter_code
_entity_poly.pdbx_strand_id
1 'polypeptide(L)'
;MVAFAKHAKIVGISDHFEMFMPDEFEIYQQEVRKHNLLLGTEVNGHASVNLALQHDFDYYIYHCWGDEPADYSALKALKEKGKPVIVAHPYAVNTDLNKIDEGSLVEINNRYIWRYNWQKELAPYINKFRWIFSSDAHQPNWLNQTIARRVGEELGVNEHIIF
;
A
#
# COMPACT_ATOMS: atom_id res chain seq x y z
N MET A 1 -26.09 -16.01 -7.52
CA MET A 1 -25.42 -15.16 -8.53
C MET A 1 -25.15 -13.81 -7.85
N VAL A 2 -23.90 -13.49 -7.50
CA VAL A 2 -23.57 -12.25 -6.76
C VAL A 2 -23.39 -11.10 -7.76
N ALA A 3 -24.47 -10.65 -8.39
CA ALA A 3 -24.43 -9.59 -9.41
C ALA A 3 -24.30 -8.17 -8.83
N PHE A 4 -24.52 -8.01 -7.51
CA PHE A 4 -24.34 -6.72 -6.83
C PHE A 4 -22.88 -6.41 -6.50
N ALA A 5 -22.01 -7.44 -6.46
CA ALA A 5 -20.61 -7.27 -6.16
C ALA A 5 -19.85 -6.99 -7.45
N LYS A 6 -19.36 -5.76 -7.60
CA LYS A 6 -18.39 -5.44 -8.65
C LYS A 6 -17.12 -6.25 -8.37
N HIS A 7 -16.63 -6.99 -9.35
CA HIS A 7 -15.33 -7.61 -9.26
C HIS A 7 -14.26 -6.52 -9.25
N ALA A 8 -13.29 -6.62 -8.33
CA ALA A 8 -12.16 -5.71 -8.30
C ALA A 8 -11.35 -5.89 -9.59
N LYS A 9 -11.09 -4.79 -10.31
CA LYS A 9 -10.17 -4.81 -11.44
C LYS A 9 -8.74 -4.85 -10.89
N ILE A 10 -7.94 -5.80 -11.34
CA ILE A 10 -6.50 -5.81 -11.06
C ILE A 10 -5.85 -4.78 -11.98
N VAL A 11 -5.16 -3.81 -11.40
CA VAL A 11 -4.47 -2.73 -12.13
C VAL A 11 -2.97 -2.79 -12.01
N GLY A 12 -2.45 -3.42 -10.96
CA GLY A 12 -1.02 -3.57 -10.69
C GLY A 12 -0.74 -4.74 -9.75
N ILE A 13 0.53 -5.16 -9.72
CA ILE A 13 1.06 -6.14 -8.78
C ILE A 13 2.19 -5.46 -8.00
N SER A 14 2.27 -5.72 -6.70
CA SER A 14 3.26 -5.14 -5.80
C SER A 14 3.68 -6.17 -4.78
N ASP A 15 4.50 -7.12 -5.23
CA ASP A 15 5.04 -8.16 -4.34
C ASP A 15 6.11 -7.57 -3.42
N HIS A 16 6.35 -8.24 -2.29
CA HIS A 16 7.45 -7.90 -1.38
C HIS A 16 8.77 -7.85 -2.14
N PHE A 17 9.46 -6.73 -2.02
CA PHE A 17 10.71 -6.43 -2.70
C PHE A 17 11.76 -7.52 -2.49
N GLU A 18 11.83 -8.06 -1.28
CA GLU A 18 12.79 -9.09 -0.87
C GLU A 18 12.55 -10.44 -1.54
N MET A 19 11.39 -10.67 -2.17
CA MET A 19 11.05 -11.96 -2.78
C MET A 19 11.66 -12.16 -4.17
N PHE A 20 11.98 -11.08 -4.88
CA PHE A 20 12.54 -11.12 -6.22
C PHE A 20 13.88 -10.37 -6.34
N MET A 21 14.36 -9.78 -5.25
CA MET A 21 15.64 -9.09 -5.22
C MET A 21 16.73 -9.91 -4.54
N PRO A 22 17.98 -9.84 -5.02
CA PRO A 22 18.45 -8.99 -6.11
C PRO A 22 18.36 -9.61 -7.51
N ASP A 23 18.03 -10.89 -7.62
CA ASP A 23 18.36 -11.70 -8.80
C ASP A 23 17.22 -11.88 -9.82
N GLU A 24 15.96 -11.59 -9.45
CA GLU A 24 14.77 -11.91 -10.27
C GLU A 24 13.99 -10.66 -10.72
N PHE A 25 14.53 -9.45 -10.55
CA PHE A 25 13.83 -8.21 -10.91
C PHE A 25 13.39 -8.17 -12.37
N GLU A 26 14.28 -8.51 -13.31
CA GLU A 26 13.96 -8.47 -14.74
C GLU A 26 12.87 -9.48 -15.09
N ILE A 27 12.88 -10.66 -14.46
CA ILE A 27 11.87 -11.70 -14.66
C ILE A 27 10.51 -11.20 -14.13
N TYR A 28 10.51 -10.69 -12.90
CA TYR A 28 9.33 -10.11 -12.27
C TYR A 28 8.73 -8.99 -13.11
N GLN A 29 9.55 -8.03 -13.53
CA GLN A 29 9.13 -6.93 -14.41
C GLN A 29 8.52 -7.45 -15.71
N GLN A 30 9.18 -8.40 -16.39
CA GLN A 30 8.69 -8.92 -17.66
C GLN A 30 7.33 -9.59 -17.52
N GLU A 31 7.13 -10.42 -16.50
CA GLU A 31 5.86 -11.10 -16.27
C GLU A 31 4.75 -10.10 -15.94
N VAL A 32 4.97 -9.14 -15.04
CA VAL A 32 3.96 -8.11 -14.73
C VAL A 32 3.59 -7.30 -15.99
N ARG A 33 4.58 -6.86 -16.76
CA ARG A 33 4.37 -6.02 -17.96
C ARG A 33 3.68 -6.77 -19.09
N LYS A 34 3.98 -8.06 -19.28
CA LYS A 34 3.32 -8.93 -20.27
C LYS A 34 1.80 -8.99 -20.07
N HIS A 35 1.32 -8.79 -18.84
CA HIS A 35 -0.10 -8.74 -18.50
C HIS A 35 -0.71 -7.34 -18.56
N ASN A 36 0.03 -6.32 -19.04
CA ASN A 36 -0.39 -4.91 -19.07
C ASN A 36 -0.77 -4.38 -17.67
N LEU A 37 -0.08 -4.85 -16.63
CA LEU A 37 -0.27 -4.41 -15.27
C LEU A 37 0.79 -3.37 -14.90
N LEU A 38 0.44 -2.49 -13.96
CA LEU A 38 1.39 -1.58 -13.34
C LEU A 38 2.37 -2.37 -12.46
N LEU A 39 3.65 -2.04 -12.60
CA LEU A 39 4.75 -2.66 -11.88
C LEU A 39 4.97 -1.92 -10.56
N GLY A 40 4.46 -2.46 -9.46
CA GLY A 40 4.75 -1.97 -8.12
C GLY A 40 5.67 -2.90 -7.34
N THR A 41 5.98 -2.50 -6.12
CA THR A 41 6.61 -3.36 -5.12
C THR A 41 6.25 -2.90 -3.72
N GLU A 42 6.24 -3.83 -2.78
CA GLU A 42 6.10 -3.57 -1.36
C GLU A 42 7.47 -3.62 -0.68
N VAL A 43 7.94 -2.46 -0.22
CA VAL A 43 9.25 -2.29 0.41
C VAL A 43 9.10 -2.38 1.93
N ASN A 44 9.77 -3.35 2.54
CA ASN A 44 9.68 -3.61 3.97
C ASN A 44 10.68 -2.77 4.78
N GLY A 45 10.37 -1.48 4.96
CA GLY A 45 11.17 -0.58 5.79
C GLY A 45 12.44 -0.05 5.11
N HIS A 46 13.20 0.75 5.86
CA HIS A 46 14.26 1.60 5.34
C HIS A 46 15.44 0.84 4.72
N ALA A 47 15.74 -0.37 5.19
CA ALA A 47 16.91 -1.13 4.76
C ALA A 47 16.91 -1.42 3.25
N SER A 48 15.73 -1.62 2.67
CA SER A 48 15.55 -1.96 1.26
C SER A 48 15.39 -0.73 0.35
N VAL A 49 15.13 0.47 0.90
CA VAL A 49 14.77 1.67 0.12
C VAL A 49 15.85 2.10 -0.87
N ASN A 50 17.12 2.11 -0.44
CA ASN A 50 18.22 2.53 -1.31
C ASN A 50 18.37 1.63 -2.54
N LEU A 51 18.08 0.34 -2.41
CA LEU A 51 18.08 -0.58 -3.54
C LEU A 51 16.80 -0.39 -4.37
N ALA A 52 15.62 -0.32 -3.74
CA ALA A 52 14.35 -0.10 -4.44
C ALA A 52 14.33 1.16 -5.31
N LEU A 53 15.02 2.23 -4.89
CA LEU A 53 15.17 3.48 -5.65
C LEU A 53 15.99 3.36 -6.94
N GLN A 54 16.80 2.31 -7.07
CA GLN A 54 17.62 2.03 -8.25
C GLN A 54 16.81 1.39 -9.38
N HIS A 55 15.60 0.91 -9.09
CA HIS A 55 14.70 0.27 -10.05
C HIS A 55 13.51 1.18 -10.38
N ASP A 56 13.04 1.10 -11.63
CA ASP A 56 11.90 1.89 -12.10
C ASP A 56 10.58 1.14 -11.90
N PHE A 57 10.00 1.33 -10.71
CA PHE A 57 8.62 0.92 -10.42
C PHE A 57 7.65 2.06 -10.79
N ASP A 58 6.42 1.68 -11.12
CA ASP A 58 5.31 2.62 -11.32
C ASP A 58 4.79 3.18 -10.01
N TYR A 59 4.86 2.39 -8.93
CA TYR A 59 4.43 2.77 -7.58
C TYR A 59 5.10 1.94 -6.50
N TYR A 60 5.08 2.43 -5.27
CA TYR A 60 5.61 1.75 -4.10
C TYR A 60 4.53 1.60 -3.03
N ILE A 61 4.49 0.43 -2.40
CA ILE A 61 3.84 0.21 -1.11
C ILE A 61 4.97 0.18 -0.07
N TYR A 62 4.80 0.84 1.07
CA TYR A 62 5.88 1.01 2.04
C TYR A 62 5.43 0.72 3.47
N HIS A 63 6.14 -0.21 4.13
CA HIS A 63 6.05 -0.37 5.58
C HIS A 63 6.84 0.70 6.29
N CYS A 64 6.14 1.59 6.98
CA CYS A 64 6.75 2.57 7.87
C CYS A 64 6.56 2.12 9.33
N TRP A 65 7.54 1.41 9.89
CA TRP A 65 7.45 0.85 11.23
C TRP A 65 7.47 1.96 12.29
N GLY A 66 6.55 1.86 13.24
CA GLY A 66 6.33 2.88 14.28
C GLY A 66 7.56 3.18 15.14
N ASP A 67 8.29 2.13 15.45
CA ASP A 67 9.44 2.05 16.35
C ASP A 67 10.78 2.28 15.63
N GLU A 68 10.78 2.49 14.32
CA GLU A 68 11.97 2.71 13.51
C GLU A 68 12.02 4.15 12.94
N PRO A 69 12.77 5.08 13.57
CA PRO A 69 12.91 6.45 13.08
C PRO A 69 13.44 6.55 11.65
N ALA A 70 14.29 5.60 11.21
CA ALA A 70 14.85 5.60 9.87
C ALA A 70 13.76 5.44 8.79
N ASP A 71 12.64 4.77 9.11
CA ASP A 71 11.57 4.52 8.15
C ASP A 71 10.87 5.79 7.69
N TYR A 72 10.70 6.78 8.58
CA TYR A 72 10.08 8.06 8.22
C TYR A 72 10.97 8.86 7.26
N SER A 73 12.29 8.78 7.43
CA SER A 73 13.25 9.41 6.52
C SER A 73 13.29 8.70 5.17
N ALA A 74 13.23 7.37 5.19
CA ALA A 74 13.25 6.56 3.98
C ALA A 74 11.93 6.68 3.18
N LEU A 75 10.78 6.80 3.86
CA LEU A 75 9.50 7.16 3.21
C LEU A 75 9.61 8.48 2.45
N LYS A 76 10.26 9.50 3.03
CA LYS A 76 10.49 10.77 2.35
C LYS A 76 11.35 10.59 1.10
N ALA A 77 12.42 9.81 1.17
CA ALA A 77 13.28 9.52 0.02
C ALA A 77 12.53 8.80 -1.10
N LEU A 78 11.65 7.84 -0.78
CA LEU A 78 10.76 7.21 -1.76
C LEU A 78 9.84 8.23 -2.43
N LYS A 79 9.22 9.14 -1.65
CA LYS A 79 8.33 10.19 -2.19
C LYS A 79 9.08 11.15 -3.13
N GLU A 80 10.34 11.46 -2.85
CA GLU A 80 11.18 12.33 -3.70
C GLU A 80 11.46 11.75 -5.10
N LYS A 81 11.32 10.43 -5.29
CA LYS A 81 11.38 9.78 -6.61
C LYS A 81 10.27 10.26 -7.56
N GLY A 82 9.19 10.83 -7.03
CA GLY A 82 8.07 11.38 -7.80
C GLY A 82 7.06 10.33 -8.28
N LYS A 83 7.20 9.07 -7.85
CA LYS A 83 6.21 8.00 -8.08
C LYS A 83 5.21 7.96 -6.91
N PRO A 84 3.99 7.44 -7.09
CA PRO A 84 3.07 7.18 -5.97
C PRO A 84 3.72 6.27 -4.92
N VAL A 85 3.64 6.67 -3.65
CA VAL A 85 4.09 5.89 -2.49
C VAL A 85 2.93 5.78 -1.51
N ILE A 86 2.51 4.55 -1.24
CA ILE A 86 1.37 4.22 -0.37
C ILE A 86 1.93 3.70 0.95
N VAL A 87 1.59 4.37 2.06
CA VAL A 87 1.90 3.87 3.41
C VAL A 87 0.99 2.68 3.70
N ALA A 88 1.59 1.50 3.83
CA ALA A 88 0.87 0.24 3.95
C ALA A 88 0.36 0.01 5.37
N HIS A 89 -0.91 -0.41 5.47
CA HIS A 89 -1.60 -0.83 6.69
C HIS A 89 -0.99 -0.34 8.02
N PRO A 90 -1.08 0.97 8.33
CA PRO A 90 -0.29 1.60 9.39
C PRO A 90 -0.54 1.00 10.78
N TYR A 91 -1.76 0.52 11.02
CA TYR A 91 -2.16 -0.15 12.27
C TYR A 91 -1.54 -1.54 12.46
N ALA A 92 -1.07 -2.20 11.40
CA ALA A 92 -0.42 -3.51 11.51
C ALA A 92 1.07 -3.41 11.87
N VAL A 93 1.71 -2.29 11.52
CA VAL A 93 3.15 -2.01 11.78
C VAL A 93 3.36 -0.84 12.76
N ASN A 94 2.29 -0.46 13.47
CA ASN A 94 2.26 0.61 14.46
C ASN A 94 2.79 1.98 13.95
N THR A 95 2.64 2.29 12.66
CA THR A 95 3.08 3.57 12.09
C THR A 95 2.50 4.74 12.88
N ASP A 96 3.35 5.68 13.29
CA ASP A 96 2.88 6.92 13.90
C ASP A 96 2.38 7.88 12.81
N LEU A 97 1.06 7.87 12.59
CA LEU A 97 0.38 8.71 11.61
C LEU A 97 0.55 10.22 11.89
N ASN A 98 0.97 10.64 13.09
CA ASN A 98 1.29 12.05 13.33
C ASN A 98 2.53 12.51 12.55
N LYS A 99 3.48 11.60 12.31
CA LYS A 99 4.74 11.88 11.59
C LYS A 99 4.63 11.78 10.07
N ILE A 100 3.52 11.27 9.55
CA ILE A 100 3.26 11.19 8.11
C ILE A 100 2.71 12.53 7.63
N ASP A 101 3.25 13.05 6.51
CA ASP A 101 2.81 14.34 5.95
C ASP A 101 1.34 14.31 5.51
N GLU A 102 0.67 15.44 5.66
CA GLU A 102 -0.67 15.67 5.09
C GLU A 102 -0.67 15.44 3.57
N GLY A 103 -1.76 14.88 3.05
CA GLY A 103 -1.90 14.54 1.64
C GLY A 103 -1.12 13.31 1.18
N SER A 104 -0.39 12.62 2.06
CA SER A 104 0.22 11.31 1.76
C SER A 104 -0.85 10.27 1.40
N LEU A 105 -0.49 9.29 0.57
CA LEU A 105 -1.35 8.14 0.27
C LEU A 105 -1.23 7.14 1.43
N VAL A 106 -2.35 6.76 2.04
CA VAL A 106 -2.36 5.82 3.17
C VAL A 106 -3.41 4.74 2.90
N GLU A 107 -3.04 3.50 3.18
CA GLU A 107 -3.86 2.34 2.89
C GLU A 107 -4.83 2.01 4.04
N ILE A 108 -6.09 1.72 3.67
CA ILE A 108 -6.99 0.87 4.47
C ILE A 108 -6.98 -0.51 3.83
N ASN A 109 -6.30 -1.43 4.50
CA ASN A 109 -5.97 -2.75 3.98
C ASN A 109 -6.99 -3.79 4.41
N ASN A 110 -7.59 -4.48 3.44
CA ASN A 110 -8.67 -5.43 3.68
C ASN A 110 -8.25 -6.63 4.55
N ARG A 111 -7.01 -7.10 4.43
CA ARG A 111 -6.51 -8.27 5.17
C ARG A 111 -6.43 -8.03 6.66
N TYR A 112 -6.02 -6.82 7.06
CA TYR A 112 -5.70 -6.51 8.44
C TYR A 112 -6.76 -5.68 9.16
N ILE A 113 -7.50 -4.80 8.47
CA ILE A 113 -8.30 -3.74 9.12
C ILE A 113 -9.30 -4.25 10.17
N TRP A 114 -9.90 -5.42 9.96
CA TRP A 114 -10.89 -6.01 10.87
C TRP A 114 -10.30 -6.53 12.19
N ARG A 115 -8.97 -6.60 12.31
CA ARG A 115 -8.26 -7.08 13.51
C ARG A 115 -7.93 -5.96 14.49
N TYR A 116 -8.16 -4.70 14.12
CA TYR A 116 -7.73 -3.53 14.88
C TYR A 116 -8.91 -2.61 15.19
N ASN A 117 -8.74 -1.74 16.19
CA ASN A 117 -9.70 -0.69 16.52
C ASN A 117 -9.52 0.50 15.57
N TRP A 118 -9.92 0.31 14.32
CA TRP A 118 -9.75 1.30 13.27
C TRP A 118 -10.47 2.63 13.55
N GLN A 119 -11.52 2.64 14.37
CA GLN A 119 -12.14 3.89 14.84
C GLN A 119 -11.12 4.71 15.64
N LYS A 120 -10.37 4.07 16.54
CA LYS A 120 -9.34 4.75 17.33
C LYS A 120 -8.11 5.08 16.47
N GLU A 121 -7.66 4.14 15.66
CA GLU A 121 -6.39 4.28 14.92
C GLU A 121 -6.50 5.23 13.72
N LEU A 122 -7.64 5.24 13.00
CA LEU A 122 -7.76 5.96 11.73
C LEU A 122 -8.68 7.19 11.79
N ALA A 123 -9.74 7.18 12.61
CA ALA A 123 -10.71 8.29 12.63
C ALA A 123 -10.09 9.68 12.89
N PRO A 124 -9.05 9.84 13.74
CA PRO A 124 -8.41 11.14 13.94
C PRO A 124 -7.77 11.73 12.68
N TYR A 125 -7.50 10.92 11.66
CA TYR A 125 -6.70 11.28 10.49
C TYR A 125 -7.49 11.29 9.18
N ILE A 126 -8.82 11.10 9.22
CA ILE A 126 -9.63 10.94 7.99
C ILE A 126 -9.46 12.08 6.99
N ASN A 127 -9.26 13.31 7.48
CA ASN A 127 -9.09 14.51 6.65
C ASN A 127 -7.61 14.83 6.36
N LYS A 128 -6.65 14.11 6.95
CA LYS A 128 -5.21 14.35 6.80
C LYS A 128 -4.64 13.66 5.56
N PHE A 129 -5.21 12.54 5.15
CA PHE A 129 -4.61 11.67 4.14
C PHE A 129 -5.52 11.43 2.94
N ARG A 130 -4.90 10.97 1.85
CA ARG A 130 -5.58 10.44 0.68
C ARG A 130 -5.65 8.93 0.82
N TRP A 131 -6.83 8.42 1.12
CA TRP A 131 -7.01 7.01 1.47
C TRP A 131 -7.13 6.11 0.24
N ILE A 132 -6.40 5.00 0.25
CA ILE A 132 -6.45 3.95 -0.76
C ILE A 132 -7.05 2.69 -0.14
N PHE A 133 -7.91 1.98 -0.87
CA PHE A 133 -8.36 0.65 -0.46
C PHE A 133 -7.58 -0.43 -1.20
N SER A 134 -7.12 -1.44 -0.48
CA SER A 134 -6.35 -2.55 -1.04
C SER A 134 -6.81 -3.89 -0.50
N SER A 135 -6.43 -4.97 -1.18
CA SER A 135 -6.73 -6.33 -0.75
C SER A 135 -5.65 -6.99 0.10
N ASP A 136 -4.37 -6.67 -0.18
CA ASP A 136 -3.20 -7.47 0.23
C ASP A 136 -3.42 -8.98 0.00
N ALA A 137 -3.72 -9.30 -1.26
CA ALA A 137 -4.10 -10.63 -1.67
C ALA A 137 -2.86 -11.43 -2.08
N HIS A 138 -2.52 -12.44 -1.28
CA HIS A 138 -1.45 -13.39 -1.59
C HIS A 138 -1.95 -14.63 -2.36
N GLN A 139 -3.26 -14.71 -2.62
CA GLN A 139 -3.90 -15.77 -3.41
C GLN A 139 -5.08 -15.19 -4.20
N PRO A 140 -5.42 -15.72 -5.39
CA PRO A 140 -6.49 -15.17 -6.22
C PRO A 140 -7.86 -15.07 -5.52
N ASN A 141 -8.19 -16.04 -4.66
CA ASN A 141 -9.44 -16.05 -3.88
C ASN A 141 -9.46 -15.00 -2.75
N TRP A 142 -8.33 -14.35 -2.45
CA TRP A 142 -8.27 -13.26 -1.46
C TRP A 142 -8.45 -11.88 -2.09
N LEU A 143 -8.54 -11.79 -3.42
CA LEU A 143 -8.70 -10.53 -4.15
C LEU A 143 -10.08 -9.91 -3.89
N ASN A 144 -10.17 -9.14 -2.81
CA ASN A 144 -11.36 -8.35 -2.46
C ASN A 144 -10.98 -7.18 -1.55
N GLN A 145 -11.85 -6.18 -1.50
CA GLN A 145 -11.69 -4.97 -0.69
C GLN A 145 -12.92 -4.69 0.17
N THR A 146 -13.80 -5.68 0.34
CA THR A 146 -15.15 -5.49 0.92
C THR A 146 -15.10 -4.91 2.32
N ILE A 147 -14.20 -5.42 3.17
CA ILE A 147 -14.06 -4.97 4.56
C ILE A 147 -13.39 -3.60 4.61
N ALA A 148 -12.31 -3.39 3.84
CA ALA A 148 -11.66 -2.08 3.75
C ALA A 148 -12.63 -0.98 3.31
N ARG A 149 -13.43 -1.25 2.28
CA ARG A 149 -14.47 -0.34 1.78
C ARG A 149 -15.54 -0.07 2.82
N ARG A 150 -16.02 -1.12 3.51
CA ARG A 150 -17.01 -0.95 4.56
C ARG A 150 -16.49 -0.07 5.71
N VAL A 151 -15.25 -0.28 6.13
CA VAL A 151 -14.60 0.58 7.14
C VAL A 151 -14.45 2.01 6.63
N GLY A 152 -14.03 2.19 5.38
CA GLY A 152 -13.96 3.50 4.73
C GLY A 152 -15.30 4.24 4.74
N GLU A 153 -16.40 3.55 4.38
CA GLU A 153 -17.77 4.11 4.45
C GLU A 153 -18.14 4.56 5.88
N GLU A 154 -17.87 3.73 6.89
CA GLU A 154 -18.18 4.07 8.28
C GLU A 154 -17.33 5.23 8.83
N LEU A 155 -16.11 5.39 8.32
CA LEU A 155 -15.23 6.53 8.63
C LEU A 155 -15.56 7.79 7.82
N GLY A 156 -16.47 7.72 6.83
CA GLY A 156 -16.75 8.82 5.92
C GLY A 156 -15.60 9.12 4.94
N VAL A 157 -14.77 8.13 4.66
CA VAL A 157 -13.61 8.23 3.77
C VAL A 157 -14.05 8.09 2.31
N ASN A 158 -13.64 9.06 1.49
CA ASN A 158 -13.70 8.95 0.04
C ASN A 158 -12.38 8.37 -0.48
N GLU A 159 -12.47 7.26 -1.23
CA GLU A 159 -11.32 6.63 -1.85
C GLU A 159 -10.63 7.59 -2.82
N HIS A 160 -9.32 7.71 -2.71
CA HIS A 160 -8.49 8.36 -3.71
C HIS A 160 -8.07 7.34 -4.76
N ILE A 161 -8.52 7.50 -6.00
CA ILE A 161 -8.14 6.60 -7.10
C ILE A 161 -6.85 7.12 -7.74
N ILE A 162 -5.85 6.26 -7.87
CA ILE A 162 -4.53 6.61 -8.42
C ILE A 162 -4.23 5.99 -9.80
N PHE A 163 -5.02 5.00 -10.25
CA PHE A 163 -4.88 4.30 -11.54
C PHE A 163 -6.24 3.94 -12.15
#